data_AF-A0A7C6YH30-F1
#
_entry.id   AF-A0A7C6YH30-F1
#
_cell.length_a   1.000
_cell.length_b   1.000
_cell.length_c   1.000
_cell.angle_alpha   90.00
_cell.angle_beta   90.00
_cell.angle_gamma   90.00
#
_symmetry.space_group_name_H-M   'P 1'
#
loop_
_entity.id
_entity.type
_entity.pdbx_description
1 polymer ?
#
loop_
_entity_poly.entity_id
_entity_poly.type
_entity_poly.pdbx_seq_one_letter_code
_entity_poly.pdbx_strand_id
1 'polypeptide(L)'
;MSDMQIFRETVEKHLETLQLYVPIVARVHGMEHPEFHEVKKQCDALFEKINAADGGATNLPDLKDEFAALRAVTRGYEVPADTCESYEAVYAMLAELDQAYSR
;
A
#
# COMPACT_ATOMS: atom_id res chain seq x y z
N MET A 1 -2.59 17.83 14.44
CA MET A 1 -3.12 17.27 13.19
C MET A 1 -4.08 16.16 13.58
N SER A 2 -5.23 16.05 12.94
CA SER A 2 -6.09 14.87 13.14
C SER A 2 -5.48 13.66 12.41
N ASP A 3 -5.79 12.45 12.86
CA ASP A 3 -5.28 11.21 12.23
C ASP A 3 -5.64 11.16 10.73
N MET A 4 -6.79 11.72 10.38
CA MET A 4 -7.23 11.90 8.99
C MET A 4 -6.32 12.81 8.16
N GLN A 5 -5.76 13.88 8.73
CA GLN A 5 -4.81 14.74 8.03
C GLN A 5 -3.49 14.01 7.78
N ILE A 6 -3.00 13.28 8.78
CA ILE A 6 -1.76 12.50 8.68
C ILE A 6 -1.90 11.45 7.57
N PHE A 7 -3.01 10.70 7.55
CA PHE A 7 -3.24 9.70 6.50
C PHE A 7 -3.26 10.32 5.10
N ARG A 8 -3.97 11.45 4.91
CA ARG A 8 -4.02 12.13 3.61
C ARG A 8 -2.65 12.61 3.15
N GLU A 9 -1.87 13.22 4.03
CA GLU A 9 -0.49 13.62 3.74
C GLU A 9 0.39 12.42 3.38
N THR A 10 0.24 11.29 4.08
CA THR A 10 0.96 10.05 3.75
C THR A 10 0.54 9.48 2.39
N VAL A 11 -0.75 9.56 2.05
CA VAL A 11 -1.26 9.18 0.72
C VAL A 11 -0.64 10.07 -0.36
N GLU A 12 -0.71 11.39 -0.22
CA GLU A 12 -0.13 12.33 -1.19
C GLU A 12 1.37 12.10 -1.40
N LYS A 13 2.09 11.76 -0.33
CA LYS A 13 3.54 11.49 -0.38
C LYS A 13 3.89 10.21 -1.15
N HIS A 14 3.08 9.15 -1.02
CA HIS A 14 3.47 7.81 -1.44
C HIS A 14 2.67 7.23 -2.61
N LEU A 15 1.43 7.67 -2.83
CA LEU A 15 0.48 7.04 -3.75
C LEU A 15 1.02 6.97 -5.19
N GLU A 16 1.56 8.07 -5.71
CA GLU A 16 2.12 8.13 -7.07
C GLU A 16 3.29 7.14 -7.24
N THR A 17 4.21 7.14 -6.28
CA THR A 17 5.37 6.24 -6.29
C THR A 17 4.93 4.78 -6.19
N LEU A 18 3.99 4.47 -5.31
CA LEU A 18 3.43 3.12 -5.17
C LEU A 18 2.75 2.63 -6.44
N GLN A 19 1.97 3.47 -7.11
CA GLN A 19 1.32 3.13 -8.40
C GLN A 19 2.35 2.82 -9.50
N LEU A 20 3.53 3.44 -9.46
CA LEU A 20 4.62 3.13 -10.39
C LEU A 20 5.37 1.85 -10.00
N TYR A 21 5.69 1.68 -8.71
CA TYR A 21 6.60 0.64 -8.23
C TYR A 21 5.91 -0.72 -8.15
N VAL A 22 4.70 -0.79 -7.62
CA VAL A 22 3.94 -2.05 -7.43
C VAL A 22 3.85 -2.88 -8.72
N PRO A 23 3.45 -2.35 -9.90
CA PRO A 23 3.39 -3.17 -11.12
C PRO A 23 4.78 -3.60 -11.62
N ILE A 24 5.82 -2.79 -11.40
CA ILE A 24 7.20 -3.13 -11.78
C ILE A 24 7.71 -4.27 -10.92
N VAL A 25 7.58 -4.17 -9.60
CA VAL A 25 8.01 -5.20 -8.65
C VAL A 25 7.22 -6.49 -8.87
N ALA A 26 5.90 -6.42 -9.07
CA ALA A 26 5.09 -7.60 -9.39
C ALA A 26 5.52 -8.28 -10.69
N ARG A 27 5.99 -7.52 -11.68
CA ARG A 27 6.49 -8.07 -12.95
C ARG A 27 7.85 -8.73 -12.80
N VAL A 28 8.76 -8.13 -12.04
CA VAL A 28 10.15 -8.59 -11.91
C VAL A 28 10.28 -9.70 -10.87
N HIS A 29 9.61 -9.54 -9.73
CA HIS A 29 9.69 -10.47 -8.60
C HIS A 29 8.51 -11.44 -8.51
N GLY A 30 7.40 -11.23 -9.22
CA GLY A 30 6.21 -12.08 -9.07
C GLY A 30 6.38 -13.57 -9.41
N MET A 31 7.43 -13.92 -10.17
CA MET A 31 7.77 -15.33 -10.42
C MET A 31 8.41 -16.02 -9.20
N GLU A 32 9.25 -15.29 -8.46
CA GLU A 32 9.92 -15.79 -7.25
C GLU A 32 9.05 -15.58 -6.00
N HIS A 33 8.28 -14.49 -6.00
CA HIS A 33 7.39 -14.03 -4.94
C HIS A 33 5.94 -13.96 -5.46
N PRO A 34 5.27 -15.11 -5.68
CA PRO A 34 3.89 -15.14 -6.17
C PRO A 34 2.89 -14.45 -5.22
N GLU A 35 3.22 -14.33 -3.93
CA GLU A 35 2.47 -13.55 -2.95
C GLU A 35 2.36 -12.07 -3.34
N PHE A 36 3.37 -11.54 -4.04
CA PHE A 36 3.39 -10.14 -4.44
C PHE A 36 2.31 -9.83 -5.49
N HIS A 37 1.81 -10.83 -6.22
CA HIS A 37 0.64 -10.64 -7.08
C HIS A 37 -0.63 -10.33 -6.27
N GLU A 38 -0.78 -10.94 -5.10
CA GLU A 38 -1.90 -10.61 -4.21
C GLU A 38 -1.67 -9.24 -3.56
N VAL A 39 -0.44 -8.90 -3.17
CA VAL A 39 -0.09 -7.53 -2.72
C VAL A 39 -0.50 -6.50 -3.76
N LYS A 40 -0.12 -6.71 -5.04
CA LYS A 40 -0.51 -5.82 -6.13
C LYS A 40 -2.03 -5.64 -6.22
N LYS A 41 -2.78 -6.74 -6.16
CA LYS A 41 -4.25 -6.70 -6.25
C LYS A 41 -4.88 -5.91 -5.09
N GLN A 42 -4.38 -6.08 -3.87
CA GLN A 42 -4.85 -5.31 -2.71
C GLN A 42 -4.46 -3.83 -2.83
N CYS A 43 -3.26 -3.52 -3.32
CA CYS A 43 -2.83 -2.15 -3.62
C CYS A 43 -3.70 -1.49 -4.69
N ASP A 44 -4.03 -2.20 -5.77
CA ASP A 44 -4.90 -1.66 -6.82
C ASP A 44 -6.29 -1.30 -6.24
N ALA A 45 -6.88 -2.17 -5.41
CA ALA A 45 -8.14 -1.88 -4.72
C ALA A 45 -8.04 -0.69 -3.75
N LEU A 46 -6.93 -0.59 -3.02
CA LEU A 46 -6.62 0.53 -2.13
C LEU A 46 -6.59 1.85 -2.90
N PHE A 47 -5.88 1.89 -4.04
CA PHE A 47 -5.74 3.08 -4.87
C PHE A 47 -7.07 3.54 -5.45
N GLU A 48 -7.89 2.60 -5.95
CA GLU A 48 -9.24 2.89 -6.44
C GLU A 48 -10.11 3.54 -5.35
N LYS A 49 -10.11 2.99 -4.13
CA LYS A 49 -10.88 3.55 -3.02
C LYS A 49 -10.39 4.92 -2.57
N ILE A 50 -9.07 5.13 -2.54
CA ILE A 50 -8.46 6.43 -2.21
C ILE A 50 -8.84 7.49 -3.25
N ASN A 51 -8.65 7.18 -4.54
CA ASN A 51 -8.98 8.09 -5.64
C ASN A 51 -10.48 8.40 -5.70
N ALA A 52 -11.35 7.43 -5.37
CA ALA A 52 -12.79 7.65 -5.30
C ALA A 52 -13.19 8.59 -4.14
N ALA A 53 -12.46 8.58 -3.03
CA ALA A 53 -12.73 9.45 -1.88
C ALA A 53 -12.26 10.89 -2.09
N ASP A 54 -11.24 11.11 -2.94
CA ASP A 54 -10.67 12.42 -3.23
C ASP A 54 -11.64 13.34 -4.01
N GLY A 55 -12.75 12.80 -4.55
CA GLY A 55 -13.84 13.53 -5.21
C GLY A 55 -14.75 14.37 -4.29
N GLY A 56 -14.32 14.68 -3.06
CA GLY A 56 -15.07 15.52 -2.10
C GLY A 56 -15.70 14.77 -0.93
N ALA A 57 -15.33 13.52 -0.66
CA ALA A 57 -15.80 12.79 0.51
C ALA A 57 -15.12 13.32 1.79
N THR A 58 -15.95 13.72 2.77
CA THR A 58 -15.49 14.18 4.09
C THR A 58 -14.94 13.07 4.97
N ASN A 59 -15.22 11.80 4.63
CA ASN A 59 -14.77 10.63 5.38
C ASN A 59 -13.71 9.85 4.62
N LEU A 60 -12.81 9.21 5.38
CA LEU A 60 -11.89 8.20 4.87
C LEU A 60 -12.68 7.04 4.24
N PRO A 61 -12.22 6.50 3.09
CA PRO A 61 -12.75 5.24 2.61
C PRO A 61 -12.48 4.14 3.63
N ASP A 62 -13.33 3.12 3.65
CA ASP A 62 -13.07 1.92 4.44
C ASP A 62 -11.99 1.09 3.75
N LEU A 63 -10.78 1.17 4.29
CA LEU A 63 -9.57 0.50 3.80
C LEU A 63 -9.11 -0.61 4.75
N LYS A 64 -9.88 -0.91 5.80
CA LYS A 64 -9.48 -1.85 6.85
C LYS A 64 -9.24 -3.24 6.28
N ASP A 65 -10.10 -3.68 5.36
CA ASP A 65 -10.01 -4.99 4.74
C ASP A 65 -8.76 -5.09 3.85
N GLU A 66 -8.47 -4.06 3.05
CA GLU A 66 -7.25 -4.02 2.22
C GLU A 66 -5.98 -4.04 3.08
N PHE A 67 -5.91 -3.22 4.13
CA PHE A 67 -4.75 -3.22 5.02
C PHE A 67 -4.62 -4.52 5.82
N ALA A 68 -5.73 -5.13 6.24
CA ALA A 68 -5.70 -6.44 6.88
C ALA A 68 -5.19 -7.53 5.93
N ALA A 69 -5.66 -7.54 4.67
CA ALA A 69 -5.20 -8.47 3.65
C ALA A 69 -3.72 -8.25 3.31
N LEU A 70 -3.29 -7.00 3.15
CA LEU A 70 -1.88 -6.64 2.95
C LEU A 70 -1.03 -7.19 4.08
N ARG A 71 -1.35 -6.90 5.35
CA ARG A 71 -0.61 -7.43 6.50
C ARG A 71 -0.56 -8.96 6.53
N ALA A 72 -1.66 -9.63 6.18
CA ALA A 72 -1.70 -11.10 6.18
C ALA A 72 -0.78 -11.70 5.11
N VAL A 73 -0.79 -11.13 3.89
CA VAL A 73 0.02 -11.61 2.77
C VAL A 73 1.50 -11.26 2.95
N THR A 74 1.81 -10.06 3.46
CA THR A 74 3.18 -9.58 3.66
C THR A 74 3.79 -9.94 5.01
N ARG A 75 3.06 -10.70 5.85
CA ARG A 75 3.44 -10.99 7.26
C ARG A 75 3.76 -9.73 8.06
N GLY A 76 2.99 -8.67 7.86
CA GLY A 76 3.21 -7.38 8.50
C GLY A 76 4.32 -6.56 7.83
N TYR A 77 4.42 -6.64 6.50
CA TYR A 77 5.40 -5.93 5.68
C TYR A 77 6.84 -6.40 5.95
N GLU A 78 7.01 -7.69 6.25
CA GLU A 78 8.32 -8.32 6.42
C GLU A 78 9.00 -8.43 5.05
N VAL A 79 10.16 -7.78 4.90
CA VAL A 79 10.93 -7.75 3.66
C VAL A 79 11.77 -9.04 3.56
N PRO A 80 11.61 -9.85 2.50
CA PRO A 80 12.46 -11.01 2.26
C PRO A 80 13.91 -10.60 1.93
N ALA A 81 14.88 -11.36 2.44
CA ALA A 81 16.31 -11.03 2.30
C ALA A 81 16.87 -11.15 0.87
N ASP A 82 16.11 -11.77 -0.04
CA ASP A 82 16.44 -11.97 -1.46
C ASP A 82 15.76 -10.96 -2.39
N THR A 83 15.22 -9.86 -1.84
CA THR A 83 14.54 -8.81 -2.62
C THR A 83 15.42 -7.59 -2.86
N CYS A 84 14.99 -6.71 -3.79
CA CYS A 84 15.71 -5.48 -4.12
C CYS A 84 15.17 -4.26 -3.35
N GLU A 85 15.93 -3.17 -3.35
CA GLU A 85 15.57 -1.89 -2.72
C GLU A 85 14.17 -1.39 -3.13
N SER A 86 13.74 -1.63 -4.38
CA SER A 86 12.40 -1.23 -4.83
C SER A 86 11.27 -2.04 -4.17
N TYR A 87 11.51 -3.31 -3.83
CA TYR A 87 10.57 -4.13 -3.09
C TYR A 87 10.47 -3.63 -1.64
N GLU A 88 11.61 -3.38 -0.99
CA GLU A 88 11.66 -2.85 0.37
C GLU A 88 10.95 -1.49 0.46
N ALA A 89 11.17 -0.62 -0.53
CA ALA A 89 10.52 0.67 -0.61
C ALA A 89 8.99 0.55 -0.70
N VAL A 90 8.47 -0.39 -1.49
CA VAL A 90 7.02 -0.65 -1.54
C VAL A 90 6.49 -1.04 -0.17
N TYR A 91 7.14 -1.98 0.53
CA TYR A 91 6.68 -2.44 1.83
C TYR A 91 6.78 -1.34 2.90
N ALA A 92 7.84 -0.54 2.89
CA ALA A 92 8.00 0.60 3.79
C ALA A 92 6.90 1.65 3.59
N MET A 93 6.60 2.02 2.33
CA MET A 93 5.53 2.97 2.01
C MET A 93 4.14 2.43 2.40
N LEU A 94 3.87 1.15 2.15
CA LEU A 94 2.61 0.51 2.55
C LEU A 94 2.46 0.44 4.07
N ALA A 95 3.54 0.16 4.79
CA ALA A 95 3.55 0.16 6.25
C ALA A 95 3.31 1.57 6.83
N GLU A 96 3.87 2.62 6.24
CA GLU A 96 3.62 4.01 6.65
C GLU A 96 2.14 4.38 6.45
N LEU A 97 1.53 3.96 5.32
CA LEU A 97 0.11 4.15 5.04
C LEU A 97 -0.79 3.41 6.04
N ASP A 98 -0.52 2.13 6.32
CA ASP A 98 -1.29 1.33 7.28
C ASP A 98 -1.20 1.94 8.69
N GLN A 99 0.00 2.31 9.12
CA GLN A 99 0.19 2.98 10.41
C GLN A 99 -0.58 4.29 10.50
N ALA A 100 -0.52 5.13 9.45
CA ALA A 100 -1.25 6.39 9.41
C ALA A 100 -2.77 6.19 9.43
N TYR A 101 -3.27 5.12 8.82
CA TYR A 101 -4.70 4.78 8.82
C TYR A 101 -5.19 4.19 10.15
N SER A 102 -4.32 3.43 10.83
CA SER A 102 -4.63 2.72 12.09
C SER A 102 -4.51 3.56 13.36
N ARG A 103 -4.08 4.82 13.24
CA ARG A 103 -3.83 5.74 14.36
C ARG A 103 -5.11 6.31 14.97
#